data_AF-A0A243PCQ9-F1
#
_entry.id   AF-A0A243PCQ9-F1
#
_cell.length_a   1.000
_cell.length_b   1.000
_cell.length_c   1.000
_cell.angle_alpha   90.00
_cell.angle_beta   90.00
_cell.angle_gamma   90.00
#
_symmetry.space_group_name_H-M   'P 1'
#
loop_
_entity.id
_entity.type
_entity.pdbx_description
1 polymer ?
#
loop_
_entity_poly.entity_id
_entity_poly.type
_entity_poly.pdbx_seq_one_letter_code
_entity_poly.pdbx_strand_id
1 'polypeptide(L)'
;MTIPRSAPWTAQEIVTLRACYPAEGHSVAQRLPGRSVHALQVKAHKLGLKTAHRNPAPRPRLGGENLDEAIRLREVENWSFSAIGTHFGICEASACNAVTIALCVRRGYRPAERDQHGRLTAEGIERLRYALKKGYKGIDIQLRLGVSAACVSEQRRRYNRELLARGKAALPPPGGGEAYSGVKLSPAKRRQVEELFLQGLGTQKIAERTGVSKTSCTRIRGRLIRSLRRKGESLPGCDSCGVRHVHAESARFVTDEQKDLLRAMLLDRVPVQRAARELAIGASTAYRLRDAFAAELAGEGRALPPPRRPGRVRHAPMRNSCWPPASPQEIYAFRRLLGCMGFAEAKAHWQDTRREEARIAREAAATHKLTFEEQLAKVASGELRITRGFVRNHLEPRLPAQAVDA
;
A
#
# COMPACT_ATOMS: atom_id res chain seq x y z
N MET A 1 8.81 15.53 -38.85
CA MET A 1 8.27 16.87 -39.18
C MET A 1 8.99 17.90 -38.33
N THR A 2 9.89 18.68 -38.94
CA THR A 2 10.60 19.78 -38.28
C THR A 2 9.61 20.92 -38.05
N ILE A 3 9.39 21.28 -36.79
CA ILE A 3 8.54 22.43 -36.44
C ILE A 3 9.20 23.67 -37.05
N PRO A 4 8.51 24.44 -37.91
CA PRO A 4 9.11 25.62 -38.52
C PRO A 4 9.56 26.57 -37.40
N ARG A 5 10.81 27.02 -37.47
CA ARG A 5 11.33 28.05 -36.57
C ARG A 5 10.40 29.25 -36.62
N SER A 6 9.98 29.74 -35.44
CA SER A 6 9.12 30.93 -35.36
C SER A 6 9.75 32.09 -36.11
N ALA A 7 8.98 32.75 -36.99
CA ALA A 7 9.43 33.92 -37.74
C ALA A 7 10.08 34.97 -36.79
N PRO A 8 11.14 35.67 -37.23
CA PRO A 8 11.74 36.74 -36.45
C PRO A 8 10.71 37.84 -36.14
N TRP A 9 10.83 38.50 -34.98
CA TRP A 9 9.93 39.59 -34.58
C TRP A 9 10.22 40.85 -35.39
N THR A 10 9.22 41.39 -36.06
CA THR A 10 9.36 42.66 -36.77
C THR A 10 9.29 43.83 -35.79
N ALA A 11 9.84 44.99 -36.18
CA ALA A 11 9.76 46.21 -35.39
C ALA A 11 8.29 46.60 -35.13
N GLN A 12 7.43 46.47 -36.15
CA GLN A 12 6.01 46.77 -36.04
C GLN A 12 5.29 45.88 -35.03
N GLU A 13 5.55 44.57 -35.04
CA GLU A 13 4.97 43.64 -34.05
C GLU A 13 5.40 43.99 -32.62
N ILE A 14 6.64 44.44 -32.43
CA ILE A 14 7.16 44.86 -31.12
C ILE A 14 6.48 46.15 -30.65
N VAL A 15 6.27 47.12 -31.55
CA VAL A 15 5.57 48.38 -31.25
C VAL A 15 4.13 48.07 -30.83
N THR A 16 3.40 47.28 -31.61
CA THR A 16 2.04 46.84 -31.29
C THR A 16 1.99 46.11 -29.95
N LEU A 17 2.95 45.22 -29.68
CA LEU A 17 3.03 44.49 -28.43
C LEU A 17 3.28 45.42 -27.23
N ARG A 18 4.18 46.41 -27.34
CA ARG A 18 4.45 47.38 -26.27
C ARG A 18 3.23 48.25 -25.95
N ALA A 19 2.49 48.67 -26.97
CA ALA A 19 1.32 49.52 -26.81
C ALA A 19 0.12 48.76 -26.23
N CYS A 20 -0.19 47.57 -26.75
CA CYS A 20 -1.46 46.90 -26.47
C CYS A 20 -1.38 45.86 -25.32
N TYR A 21 -0.22 45.23 -25.11
CA TYR A 21 -0.07 44.14 -24.13
C TYR A 21 -0.38 44.55 -22.68
N PRO A 22 -0.04 45.76 -22.19
CA PRO A 22 -0.36 46.16 -20.83
C PRO A 22 -1.87 46.13 -20.50
N ALA A 23 -2.71 46.52 -21.45
CA ALA A 23 -4.16 46.56 -21.29
C ALA A 23 -4.85 45.24 -21.68
N GLU A 24 -4.46 44.63 -22.80
CA GLU A 24 -5.18 43.49 -23.41
C GLU A 24 -4.57 42.11 -23.10
N GLY A 25 -3.32 42.08 -22.62
CA GLY A 25 -2.60 40.84 -22.31
C GLY A 25 -2.49 39.91 -23.52
N HIS A 26 -3.01 38.68 -23.41
CA HIS A 26 -2.94 37.72 -24.52
C HIS A 26 -3.91 38.03 -25.66
N SER A 27 -4.90 38.91 -25.45
CA SER A 27 -5.91 39.24 -26.46
C SER A 27 -5.32 40.04 -27.62
N VAL A 28 -4.10 40.57 -27.44
CA VAL A 28 -3.25 41.12 -28.51
C VAL A 28 -3.02 40.11 -29.65
N ALA A 29 -3.19 38.81 -29.41
CA ALA A 29 -3.16 37.79 -30.47
C ALA A 29 -4.13 38.07 -31.63
N GLN A 30 -5.27 38.74 -31.36
CA GLN A 30 -6.21 39.15 -32.40
C GLN A 30 -5.63 40.22 -33.33
N ARG A 31 -4.70 41.05 -32.82
CA ARG A 31 -4.02 42.11 -33.57
C ARG A 31 -2.75 41.63 -34.26
N LEU A 32 -2.25 40.44 -33.91
CA LEU A 32 -1.03 39.84 -34.44
C LEU A 32 -1.30 38.43 -35.00
N PRO A 33 -2.13 38.31 -36.07
CA PRO A 33 -2.45 37.02 -36.68
C PRO A 33 -1.18 36.41 -37.29
N GLY A 34 -0.68 35.35 -36.67
CA GLY A 34 0.62 34.74 -37.00
C GLY A 34 1.51 34.51 -35.77
N ARG A 35 1.18 35.12 -34.64
CA ARG A 35 1.82 34.85 -33.35
C ARG A 35 0.91 34.04 -32.45
N SER A 36 1.42 32.91 -31.97
CA SER A 36 0.74 32.16 -30.92
C SER A 36 0.75 32.95 -29.60
N VAL A 37 -0.27 32.75 -28.76
CA VAL A 37 -0.34 33.36 -27.41
C VAL A 37 0.94 33.12 -26.60
N HIS A 38 1.51 31.92 -26.71
CA HIS A 38 2.77 31.58 -26.03
C HIS A 38 3.94 32.45 -26.53
N ALA A 39 4.06 32.65 -27.84
CA ALA A 39 5.11 33.51 -28.41
C ALA A 39 4.98 34.96 -27.92
N LEU A 40 3.74 35.49 -27.86
CA LEU A 40 3.47 36.83 -27.31
C LEU A 40 3.92 36.94 -25.85
N GLN A 41 3.55 35.98 -25.01
CA GLN A 41 3.92 35.96 -23.58
C GLN A 41 5.43 35.90 -23.38
N VAL A 42 6.13 35.04 -24.13
CA VAL A 42 7.59 34.91 -24.05
C VAL A 42 8.27 36.21 -24.48
N LYS A 43 7.80 36.85 -25.57
CA LYS A 43 8.37 38.12 -26.03
C LYS A 43 8.07 39.26 -25.05
N ALA A 44 6.85 39.36 -24.55
CA ALA A 44 6.46 40.35 -23.56
C ALA A 44 7.30 40.23 -22.28
N HIS A 45 7.53 39.00 -21.79
CA HIS A 45 8.43 38.74 -20.67
C HIS A 45 9.86 39.20 -20.97
N LYS A 46 10.41 38.88 -22.15
CA LYS A 46 11.75 39.35 -22.57
C LYS A 46 11.84 40.88 -22.66
N LEU A 47 10.73 41.56 -22.95
CA LEU A 47 10.64 43.02 -22.99
C LEU A 47 10.29 43.64 -21.63
N GLY A 48 10.12 42.84 -20.57
CA GLY A 48 9.74 43.34 -19.24
C GLY A 48 8.30 43.87 -19.13
N LEU A 49 7.44 43.56 -20.11
CA LEU A 49 6.07 44.05 -20.13
C LEU A 49 5.19 43.31 -19.12
N LYS A 50 4.41 44.05 -18.34
CA LYS A 50 3.40 43.54 -17.41
C LYS A 50 2.01 43.85 -17.97
N THR A 51 1.03 43.04 -17.62
CA THR A 51 -0.36 43.25 -18.03
C THR A 51 -1.27 43.28 -16.81
N ALA A 52 -2.29 44.15 -16.83
CA ALA A 52 -3.36 44.17 -15.85
C ALA A 52 -4.46 43.16 -16.19
N HIS A 53 -4.51 42.68 -17.43
CA HIS A 53 -5.50 41.72 -17.89
C HIS A 53 -5.37 40.38 -17.16
N ARG A 54 -6.46 39.92 -16.55
CA ARG A 54 -6.55 38.63 -15.88
C ARG A 54 -7.49 37.71 -16.63
N ASN A 55 -6.96 36.59 -17.09
CA ASN A 55 -7.77 35.60 -17.80
C ASN A 55 -8.68 34.86 -16.80
N PRO A 56 -9.91 34.49 -17.20
CA PRO A 56 -10.74 33.62 -16.38
C PRO A 56 -10.08 32.24 -16.22
N ALA A 57 -10.52 31.48 -15.23
CA ALA A 57 -10.06 30.11 -15.04
C ALA A 57 -10.30 29.27 -16.32
N PRO A 58 -9.34 28.44 -16.76
CA PRO A 58 -9.58 27.52 -17.86
C PRO A 58 -10.75 26.60 -17.54
N ARG A 59 -11.65 26.39 -18.51
CA ARG A 59 -12.72 25.40 -18.35
C ARG A 59 -12.10 24.00 -18.22
N PRO A 60 -12.61 23.16 -17.31
CA PRO A 60 -12.11 21.79 -17.17
C PRO A 60 -12.38 21.01 -18.45
N ARG A 61 -11.36 20.30 -18.96
CA ARG A 61 -11.49 19.45 -20.16
C ARG A 61 -12.25 18.14 -19.88
N LEU A 62 -12.43 17.80 -18.61
CA LEU A 62 -13.12 16.61 -18.14
C LEU A 62 -14.15 17.04 -17.10
N GLY A 63 -15.42 16.81 -17.38
CA GLY A 63 -16.56 17.20 -16.54
C GLY A 63 -17.80 16.37 -16.87
N GLY A 64 -18.85 16.50 -16.06
CA GLY A 64 -20.11 15.75 -16.21
C GLY A 64 -19.89 14.23 -16.17
N GLU A 65 -20.65 13.50 -16.99
CA GLU A 65 -20.63 12.03 -17.07
C GLU A 65 -19.22 11.48 -17.36
N ASN A 66 -18.43 12.15 -18.20
CA ASN A 66 -17.06 11.75 -18.50
C ASN A 66 -16.14 11.78 -17.26
N LEU A 67 -16.39 12.71 -16.33
CA LEU A 67 -15.64 12.77 -15.07
C LEU A 67 -16.07 11.63 -14.14
N ASP A 68 -17.36 11.32 -14.08
CA ASP A 68 -17.87 10.21 -13.28
C ASP A 68 -17.33 8.87 -13.79
N GLU A 69 -17.25 8.69 -15.10
CA GLU A 69 -16.63 7.51 -15.72
C GLU A 69 -15.13 7.44 -15.45
N ALA A 70 -14.41 8.57 -15.55
CA ALA A 70 -12.99 8.61 -15.20
C ALA A 70 -12.73 8.24 -13.72
N ILE A 71 -13.65 8.59 -12.82
CA ILE A 71 -13.57 8.20 -11.40
C ILE A 71 -13.83 6.70 -11.24
N ARG A 72 -14.83 6.14 -11.95
CA ARG A 72 -15.13 4.70 -11.94
C ARG A 72 -13.91 3.90 -12.41
N LEU A 73 -13.34 4.26 -13.56
CA LEU A 73 -12.12 3.64 -14.10
C LEU A 73 -10.95 3.72 -13.11
N ARG A 74 -10.86 4.81 -12.35
CA ARG A 74 -9.81 4.98 -11.35
C ARG A 74 -10.02 4.11 -10.10
N GLU A 75 -11.20 4.15 -9.48
CA GLU A 75 -11.42 3.54 -8.16
C GLU A 75 -11.80 2.05 -8.28
N VAL A 76 -12.49 1.65 -9.36
CA VAL A 76 -12.96 0.26 -9.55
C VAL A 76 -11.94 -0.55 -10.35
N GLU A 77 -11.53 -0.04 -11.51
CA GLU A 77 -10.64 -0.78 -12.42
C GLU A 77 -9.16 -0.46 -12.19
N ASN A 78 -8.85 0.46 -11.26
CA ASN A 78 -7.49 0.85 -10.88
C ASN A 78 -6.64 1.35 -12.06
N TRP A 79 -7.26 2.05 -13.02
CA TRP A 79 -6.57 2.63 -14.16
C TRP A 79 -5.58 3.73 -13.75
N SER A 80 -4.46 3.79 -14.46
CA SER A 80 -3.49 4.90 -14.31
C SER A 80 -4.04 6.20 -14.89
N PHE A 81 -3.59 7.35 -14.37
CA PHE A 81 -3.98 8.65 -14.94
C PHE A 81 -3.53 8.85 -16.39
N SER A 82 -2.45 8.15 -16.80
CA SER A 82 -2.01 8.13 -18.19
C SER A 82 -3.01 7.39 -19.08
N ALA A 83 -3.46 6.20 -18.66
CA ALA A 83 -4.48 5.43 -19.36
C ALA A 83 -5.81 6.19 -19.46
N ILE A 84 -6.26 6.81 -18.37
CA ILE A 84 -7.44 7.67 -18.35
C ILE A 84 -7.25 8.85 -19.33
N GLY A 85 -6.07 9.50 -19.30
CA GLY A 85 -5.76 10.58 -20.22
C GLY A 85 -5.88 10.16 -21.69
N THR A 86 -5.29 9.02 -22.06
CA THR A 86 -5.38 8.45 -23.41
C THR A 86 -6.82 8.14 -23.79
N HIS A 87 -7.60 7.53 -22.89
CA HIS A 87 -9.01 7.18 -23.13
C HIS A 87 -9.87 8.39 -23.45
N PHE A 88 -9.70 9.49 -22.71
CA PHE A 88 -10.49 10.72 -22.90
C PHE A 88 -9.83 11.75 -23.82
N GLY A 89 -8.70 11.42 -24.47
CA GLY A 89 -7.97 12.36 -25.34
C GLY A 89 -7.41 13.60 -24.64
N ILE A 90 -7.11 13.50 -23.34
CA ILE A 90 -6.56 14.59 -22.52
C ILE A 90 -5.18 14.25 -21.95
N CYS A 91 -4.41 15.26 -21.57
CA CYS A 91 -3.11 14.99 -20.94
C CYS A 91 -3.28 14.41 -19.53
N GLU A 92 -2.34 13.56 -19.11
CA GLU A 92 -2.31 12.91 -17.79
C GLU A 92 -2.51 13.91 -16.64
N ALA A 93 -1.86 15.08 -16.72
CA ALA A 93 -1.98 16.11 -15.69
C ALA A 93 -3.41 16.66 -15.58
N SER A 94 -4.12 16.80 -16.69
CA SER A 94 -5.52 17.24 -16.69
C SER A 94 -6.44 16.18 -16.09
N ALA A 95 -6.27 14.91 -16.48
CA ALA A 95 -7.01 13.79 -15.91
C ALA A 95 -6.77 13.68 -14.40
N CYS A 96 -5.51 13.71 -13.98
CA CYS A 96 -5.10 13.63 -12.58
C CYS A 96 -5.72 14.76 -11.74
N ASN A 97 -5.63 16.01 -12.20
CA ASN A 97 -6.18 17.16 -11.48
C ASN A 97 -7.71 17.08 -11.36
N ALA A 98 -8.41 16.76 -12.46
CA ALA A 98 -9.86 16.68 -12.46
C ALA A 98 -10.37 15.57 -11.53
N VAL A 99 -9.82 14.36 -11.64
CA VAL A 99 -10.19 13.22 -10.80
C VAL A 99 -9.83 13.48 -9.34
N THR A 100 -8.65 14.05 -9.03
CA THR A 100 -8.25 14.35 -7.65
C THR A 100 -9.17 15.37 -6.98
N ILE A 101 -9.59 16.42 -7.70
CA ILE A 101 -10.53 17.42 -7.19
C ILE A 101 -11.90 16.77 -6.93
N ALA A 102 -12.39 15.93 -7.85
CA ALA A 102 -13.67 15.25 -7.67
C ALA A 102 -13.65 14.25 -6.52
N LEU A 103 -12.56 13.48 -6.38
CA LEU A 103 -12.35 12.54 -5.29
C LEU A 103 -12.27 13.23 -3.92
N CYS A 104 -11.71 14.45 -3.86
CA CYS A 104 -11.69 15.24 -2.63
C CYS A 104 -13.10 15.41 -2.07
N VAL A 105 -14.04 15.87 -2.92
CA VAL A 105 -15.44 16.08 -2.54
C VAL A 105 -16.13 14.76 -2.21
N ARG A 106 -15.98 13.72 -3.05
CA ARG A 106 -16.61 12.40 -2.82
C ARG A 106 -16.15 11.73 -1.53
N ARG A 107 -14.93 12.02 -1.07
CA ARG A 107 -14.38 11.51 0.20
C ARG A 107 -14.78 12.36 1.42
N GLY A 108 -15.69 13.33 1.25
CA GLY A 108 -16.17 14.20 2.32
C GLY A 108 -15.23 15.34 2.68
N TYR A 109 -14.21 15.63 1.86
CA TYR A 109 -13.31 16.76 2.09
C TYR A 109 -13.75 17.99 1.30
N ARG A 110 -13.49 19.17 1.87
CA ARG A 110 -13.73 20.46 1.21
C ARG A 110 -12.50 20.88 0.40
N PRO A 111 -12.58 21.08 -0.93
CA PRO A 111 -11.49 21.64 -1.72
C PRO A 111 -11.01 23.00 -1.17
N ALA A 112 -9.76 23.35 -1.43
CA ALA A 112 -9.22 24.66 -1.07
C ALA A 112 -9.87 25.75 -1.93
N GLU A 113 -10.17 26.88 -1.28
CA GLU A 113 -10.89 28.01 -1.86
C GLU A 113 -10.10 28.63 -3.02
N ARG A 114 -10.80 28.91 -4.13
CA ARG A 114 -10.23 29.51 -5.34
C ARG A 114 -11.01 30.74 -5.76
N ASP A 115 -10.30 31.69 -6.37
CA ASP A 115 -10.90 32.86 -7.00
C ASP A 115 -11.51 32.52 -8.38
N GLN A 116 -12.21 33.49 -8.98
CA GLN A 116 -12.78 33.39 -10.33
C GLN A 116 -11.74 33.11 -11.44
N HIS A 117 -10.45 33.30 -11.15
CA HIS A 117 -9.33 33.04 -12.05
C HIS A 117 -8.69 31.66 -11.78
N GLY A 118 -9.25 30.87 -10.85
CA GLY A 118 -8.79 29.53 -10.50
C GLY A 118 -7.55 29.49 -9.60
N ARG A 119 -7.10 30.64 -9.07
CA ARG A 119 -5.98 30.73 -8.11
C ARG A 119 -6.48 30.49 -6.70
N LEU A 120 -5.63 29.94 -5.83
CA LEU A 120 -5.99 29.77 -4.41
C LEU A 120 -6.17 31.13 -3.74
N THR A 121 -7.24 31.29 -2.98
CA THR A 121 -7.46 32.47 -2.13
C THR A 121 -6.51 32.45 -0.93
N ALA A 122 -6.47 33.55 -0.16
CA ALA A 122 -5.70 33.59 1.07
C ALA A 122 -6.11 32.48 2.06
N GLU A 123 -7.41 32.23 2.22
CA GLU A 123 -7.95 31.15 3.04
C GLU A 123 -7.48 29.77 2.56
N GLY A 124 -7.57 29.52 1.25
CA GLY A 124 -7.11 28.25 0.65
C GLY A 124 -5.61 28.04 0.80
N ILE A 125 -4.81 29.10 0.72
CA ILE A 125 -3.37 29.08 0.98
C ILE A 125 -3.09 28.75 2.45
N GLU A 126 -3.80 29.37 3.40
CA GLU A 126 -3.60 29.12 4.83
C GLU A 126 -3.98 27.69 5.23
N ARG A 127 -5.08 27.13 4.68
CA ARG A 127 -5.43 25.71 4.88
C ARG A 127 -4.33 24.77 4.37
N LEU A 128 -3.76 25.09 3.20
CA LEU A 128 -2.65 24.31 2.64
C LEU A 128 -1.37 24.45 3.49
N ARG A 129 -1.05 25.66 3.97
CA ARG A 129 0.09 25.92 4.87
C ARG A 129 -0.08 25.20 6.20
N TYR A 130 -1.29 25.16 6.75
CA TYR A 130 -1.60 24.40 7.96
C TYR A 130 -1.30 22.91 7.77
N ALA A 131 -1.76 22.31 6.67
CA ALA A 131 -1.48 20.90 6.35
C ALA A 131 0.03 20.63 6.17
N LEU A 132 0.76 21.57 5.55
CA LEU A 132 2.22 21.50 5.44
C LEU A 132 2.91 21.58 6.81
N LYS A 133 2.45 22.47 7.70
CA LYS A 133 2.97 22.65 9.07
C LYS A 133 2.72 21.42 9.93
N LYS A 134 1.59 20.74 9.74
CA LYS A 134 1.28 19.44 10.37
C LYS A 134 2.08 18.27 9.80
N GLY A 135 2.88 18.50 8.74
CA GLY A 135 3.72 17.46 8.15
C GLY A 135 2.95 16.41 7.36
N TYR A 136 1.75 16.71 6.85
CA TYR A 136 0.99 15.76 6.04
C TYR A 136 1.75 15.32 4.78
N LYS A 137 1.50 14.08 4.32
CA LYS A 137 2.09 13.56 3.08
C LYS A 137 1.53 14.36 1.90
N GLY A 138 2.36 14.58 0.89
CA GLY A 138 1.96 15.37 -0.28
C GLY A 138 0.72 14.82 -0.99
N ILE A 139 0.52 13.49 -0.99
CA ILE A 139 -0.68 12.86 -1.57
C ILE A 139 -1.93 13.13 -0.72
N ASP A 140 -1.81 13.11 0.60
CA ASP A 140 -2.93 13.39 1.51
C ASP A 140 -3.38 14.84 1.37
N ILE A 141 -2.44 15.78 1.22
CA ILE A 141 -2.77 17.18 0.96
C ILE A 141 -3.55 17.33 -0.35
N GLN A 142 -3.13 16.66 -1.42
CA GLN A 142 -3.82 16.70 -2.71
C GLN A 142 -5.26 16.18 -2.60
N LEU A 143 -5.44 15.02 -1.95
CA LEU A 143 -6.75 14.38 -1.79
C LEU A 143 -7.68 15.13 -0.82
N ARG A 144 -7.14 15.78 0.21
CA ARG A 144 -7.93 16.51 1.21
C ARG A 144 -8.28 17.94 0.80
N LEU A 145 -7.48 18.56 -0.08
CA LEU A 145 -7.66 19.95 -0.48
C LEU A 145 -7.99 20.12 -1.97
N GLY A 146 -8.03 19.04 -2.77
CA GLY A 146 -8.30 19.16 -4.21
C GLY A 146 -7.27 20.04 -4.92
N VAL A 147 -6.00 19.89 -4.57
CA VAL A 147 -4.88 20.65 -5.16
C VAL A 147 -3.94 19.72 -5.90
N SER A 148 -3.22 20.24 -6.89
CA SER A 148 -2.26 19.44 -7.66
C SER A 148 -0.95 19.22 -6.88
N ALA A 149 -0.23 18.14 -7.18
CA ALA A 149 1.11 17.88 -6.64
C ALA A 149 2.08 19.06 -6.86
N ALA A 150 1.97 19.73 -8.02
CA ALA A 150 2.76 20.91 -8.36
C ALA A 150 2.46 22.07 -7.42
N CYS A 151 1.17 22.34 -7.16
CA CYS A 151 0.73 23.37 -6.24
C CYS A 151 1.26 23.14 -4.82
N VAL A 152 1.12 21.92 -4.29
CA VAL A 152 1.66 21.55 -2.95
C VAL A 152 3.17 21.77 -2.89
N SER A 153 3.90 21.34 -3.92
CA SER A 153 5.35 21.47 -3.99
C SER A 153 5.81 22.93 -4.08
N GLU A 154 5.09 23.74 -4.87
CA GLU A 154 5.34 25.17 -5.00
C GLU A 154 5.10 25.91 -3.68
N GLN A 155 3.94 25.69 -3.06
CA GLN A 155 3.59 26.35 -1.81
C GLN A 155 4.53 25.96 -0.66
N ARG A 156 4.98 24.69 -0.61
CA ARG A 156 6.03 24.28 0.33
C ARG A 156 7.33 25.06 0.12
N ARG A 157 7.77 25.28 -1.12
CA ARG A 157 8.98 26.07 -1.41
C ARG A 157 8.81 27.53 -1.04
N ARG A 158 7.68 28.14 -1.40
CA ARG A 158 7.37 29.54 -1.08
C ARG A 158 7.31 29.74 0.43
N TYR A 159 6.58 28.89 1.14
CA TYR A 159 6.41 29.02 2.59
C TYR A 159 7.72 28.77 3.34
N ASN A 160 8.54 27.79 2.93
CA ASN A 160 9.88 27.63 3.49
C ASN A 160 10.76 28.87 3.30
N ARG A 161 10.71 29.52 2.13
CA ARG A 161 11.44 30.78 1.88
C ARG A 161 10.96 31.89 2.81
N GLU A 162 9.66 32.01 3.03
CA GLU A 162 9.09 32.98 3.97
C GLU A 162 9.49 32.69 5.43
N LEU A 163 9.50 31.41 5.83
CA LEU A 163 9.95 31.02 7.18
C LEU A 163 11.42 31.36 7.40
N LEU A 164 12.28 31.03 6.44
CA LEU A 164 13.70 31.38 6.47
C LEU A 164 13.93 32.89 6.54
N ALA A 165 13.21 33.66 5.72
CA ALA A 165 13.30 35.13 5.76
C ALA A 165 12.85 35.74 7.10
N ARG A 166 12.02 35.02 7.86
CA ARG A 166 11.55 35.40 9.20
C ARG A 166 12.41 34.79 10.33
N GLY A 167 13.52 34.13 10.02
CA GLY A 167 14.37 33.45 11.00
C GLY A 167 13.70 32.23 11.67
N LYS A 168 12.65 31.67 11.07
CA LYS A 168 11.92 30.52 11.60
C LYS A 168 12.43 29.21 11.01
N ALA A 169 12.29 28.12 11.77
CA ALA A 169 12.59 26.77 11.30
C ALA A 169 11.77 26.42 10.05
N ALA A 170 12.38 25.63 9.16
CA ALA A 170 11.72 25.15 7.95
C ALA A 170 10.57 24.18 8.29
N LEU A 171 9.66 23.99 7.34
CA LEU A 171 8.56 23.05 7.48
C LEU A 171 9.06 21.62 7.73
N PRO A 172 8.33 20.82 8.53
CA PRO A 172 8.67 19.42 8.73
C PRO A 172 8.66 18.65 7.40
N PRO A 173 9.45 17.57 7.30
CA PRO A 173 9.41 16.71 6.13
C PRO A 173 7.99 16.15 5.94
N PRO A 174 7.54 15.92 4.68
CA PRO A 174 6.24 15.33 4.44
C PRO A 174 6.14 13.95 5.10
N GLY A 175 4.96 13.62 5.65
CA GLY A 175 4.73 12.39 6.40
C GLY A 175 5.43 12.34 7.76
N GLY A 176 5.82 13.48 8.35
CA GLY A 176 6.49 13.51 9.66
C GLY A 176 7.87 12.85 9.69
N GLY A 177 8.48 12.60 8.53
CA GLY A 177 9.76 11.88 8.43
C GLY A 177 9.61 10.39 8.13
N GLU A 178 8.39 9.86 8.07
CA GLU A 178 8.16 8.48 7.61
C GLU A 178 8.70 8.26 6.20
N ALA A 179 9.37 7.13 5.99
CA ALA A 179 9.87 6.76 4.68
C ALA A 179 8.74 6.27 3.77
N TYR A 180 8.16 7.16 2.98
CA TYR A 180 7.19 6.83 1.93
C TYR A 180 7.81 6.96 0.52
N SER A 181 7.08 6.51 -0.50
CA SER A 181 7.52 6.45 -1.90
C SER A 181 8.05 7.77 -2.48
N GLY A 182 7.55 8.90 -1.97
CA GLY A 182 7.90 10.24 -2.43
C GLY A 182 9.07 10.89 -1.72
N VAL A 183 9.70 10.24 -0.73
CA VAL A 183 10.88 10.78 -0.04
C VAL A 183 12.10 10.73 -0.97
N LYS A 184 12.82 11.85 -1.09
CA LYS A 184 14.07 11.90 -1.86
C LYS A 184 15.15 11.11 -1.12
N LEU A 185 15.64 10.05 -1.75
CA LEU A 185 16.75 9.25 -1.23
C LEU A 185 18.10 9.88 -1.58
N SER A 186 19.00 9.95 -0.60
CA SER A 186 20.39 10.37 -0.81
C SER A 186 21.15 9.38 -1.70
N PRO A 187 22.20 9.83 -2.43
CA PRO A 187 23.01 8.93 -3.25
C PRO A 187 23.61 7.76 -2.46
N ALA A 188 24.11 8.01 -1.25
CA ALA A 188 24.66 6.98 -0.37
C ALA A 188 23.60 5.91 -0.02
N LYS A 189 22.38 6.34 0.32
CA LYS A 189 21.29 5.42 0.64
C LYS A 189 20.86 4.58 -0.57
N ARG A 190 20.90 5.15 -1.77
CA ARG A 190 20.63 4.40 -3.01
C ARG A 190 21.69 3.34 -3.27
N ARG A 191 22.98 3.69 -3.12
CA ARG A 191 24.07 2.71 -3.25
C ARG A 191 23.94 1.57 -2.25
N GLN A 192 23.62 1.88 -0.98
CA GLN A 192 23.35 0.86 0.04
C GLN A 192 22.23 -0.10 -0.39
N VAL A 193 21.13 0.42 -0.96
CA VAL A 193 20.03 -0.42 -1.46
C VAL A 193 20.46 -1.27 -2.66
N GLU A 194 21.23 -0.72 -3.58
CA GLU A 194 21.76 -1.43 -4.76
C GLU A 194 22.72 -2.56 -4.35
N GLU A 195 23.62 -2.31 -3.40
CA GLU A 195 24.53 -3.29 -2.85
C GLU A 195 23.78 -4.47 -2.20
N LEU A 196 22.74 -4.19 -1.40
CA LEU A 196 21.92 -5.24 -0.81
C LEU A 196 21.18 -6.08 -1.88
N PHE A 197 20.80 -5.48 -3.02
CA PHE A 197 20.27 -6.26 -4.14
C PHE A 197 21.33 -7.16 -4.79
N LEU A 198 22.58 -6.68 -4.89
CA LEU A 198 23.74 -7.45 -5.37
C LEU A 198 24.18 -8.54 -4.37
N GLN A 199 23.78 -8.46 -3.10
CA GLN A 199 23.88 -9.56 -2.13
C GLN A 199 22.74 -10.59 -2.26
N GLY A 200 21.84 -10.43 -3.25
CA GLY A 200 20.72 -11.35 -3.51
C GLY A 200 19.48 -11.14 -2.63
N LEU A 201 19.46 -10.11 -1.78
CA LEU A 201 18.30 -9.85 -0.91
C LEU A 201 17.07 -9.43 -1.71
N GLY A 202 15.89 -9.76 -1.18
CA GLY A 202 14.61 -9.39 -1.75
C GLY A 202 14.18 -7.98 -1.33
N THR A 203 13.33 -7.34 -2.15
CA THR A 203 12.82 -5.98 -1.91
C THR A 203 12.27 -5.76 -0.50
N GLN A 204 11.56 -6.75 0.07
CA GLN A 204 11.00 -6.66 1.42
C GLN A 204 12.10 -6.59 2.49
N LYS A 205 13.05 -7.55 2.50
CA LYS A 205 14.16 -7.57 3.46
C LYS A 205 15.00 -6.29 3.37
N ILE A 206 15.20 -5.78 2.16
CA ILE A 206 15.94 -4.54 1.93
C ILE A 206 15.20 -3.33 2.51
N ALA A 207 13.88 -3.23 2.29
CA ALA A 207 13.06 -2.16 2.85
C ALA A 207 13.12 -2.16 4.39
N GLU A 208 13.02 -3.33 5.01
CA GLU A 208 13.13 -3.51 6.47
C GLU A 208 14.51 -3.10 6.99
N ARG A 209 15.60 -3.54 6.34
CA ARG A 209 16.99 -3.22 6.76
C ARG A 209 17.38 -1.76 6.56
N THR A 210 16.89 -1.14 5.49
CA THR A 210 17.32 0.22 5.12
C THR A 210 16.38 1.30 5.60
N GLY A 211 15.16 0.94 6.03
CA GLY A 211 14.09 1.89 6.32
C GLY A 211 13.57 2.60 5.06
N VAL A 212 13.90 2.12 3.86
CA VAL A 212 13.43 2.71 2.60
C VAL A 212 12.10 2.09 2.20
N SER A 213 11.17 2.89 1.68
CA SER A 213 9.87 2.37 1.25
C SER A 213 9.99 1.26 0.19
N LYS A 214 9.12 0.24 0.28
CA LYS A 214 9.09 -0.91 -0.66
C LYS A 214 9.03 -0.45 -2.13
N THR A 215 8.20 0.54 -2.43
CA THR A 215 8.05 1.15 -3.75
C THR A 215 9.33 1.80 -4.26
N SER A 216 10.08 2.48 -3.37
CA SER A 216 11.36 3.09 -3.72
C SER A 216 12.41 2.01 -4.02
N CYS A 217 12.46 0.94 -3.22
CA CYS A 217 13.32 -0.21 -3.49
C CYS A 217 12.98 -0.88 -4.83
N THR A 218 11.70 -1.05 -5.18
CA THR A 218 11.28 -1.58 -6.50
C THR A 218 11.75 -0.69 -7.66
N ARG A 219 11.63 0.64 -7.53
CA ARG A 219 12.13 1.59 -8.54
C ARG A 219 13.66 1.58 -8.67
N ILE A 220 14.38 1.33 -7.58
CA ILE A 220 15.85 1.18 -7.60
C ILE A 220 16.20 -0.13 -8.30
N ARG A 221 15.58 -1.25 -7.90
CA ARG A 221 15.74 -2.56 -8.53
C ARG A 221 15.53 -2.50 -10.05
N GLY A 222 14.44 -1.91 -10.53
CA GLY A 222 14.17 -1.80 -11.97
C GLY A 222 15.16 -0.91 -12.74
N ARG A 223 15.84 0.03 -12.07
CA ARG A 223 16.95 0.78 -12.67
C ARG A 223 18.24 -0.02 -12.68
N LEU A 224 18.52 -0.73 -11.58
CA LEU A 224 19.68 -1.61 -11.44
C LEU A 224 19.64 -2.73 -12.49
N ILE A 225 18.52 -3.44 -12.65
CA ILE A 225 18.34 -4.48 -13.68
C ILE A 225 18.64 -3.93 -15.08
N ARG A 226 18.08 -2.75 -15.43
CA ARG A 226 18.36 -2.11 -16.74
C ARG A 226 19.82 -1.69 -16.89
N SER A 227 20.52 -1.41 -15.80
CA SER A 227 21.96 -1.10 -15.83
C SER A 227 22.80 -2.36 -16.01
N LEU A 228 22.51 -3.43 -15.27
CA LEU A 228 23.20 -4.71 -15.35
C LEU A 228 22.99 -5.36 -16.71
N ARG A 229 21.76 -5.34 -17.23
CA ARG A 229 21.44 -5.87 -18.57
C ARG A 229 22.27 -5.21 -19.67
N ARG A 230 22.57 -3.91 -19.56
CA ARG A 230 23.45 -3.21 -20.52
C ARG A 230 24.91 -3.64 -20.43
N LYS A 231 25.33 -4.23 -19.31
CA LYS A 231 26.66 -4.80 -19.09
C LYS A 231 26.72 -6.31 -19.35
N GLY A 232 25.61 -6.94 -19.75
CA GLY A 232 25.52 -8.40 -19.85
C GLY A 232 25.40 -9.13 -18.50
N GLU A 233 25.25 -8.38 -17.40
CA GLU A 233 25.14 -8.92 -16.06
C GLU A 233 23.67 -9.07 -15.62
N SER A 234 23.41 -9.89 -14.61
CA SER A 234 22.10 -10.07 -13.99
C SER A 234 22.18 -9.97 -12.46
N LEU A 235 21.05 -9.73 -11.80
CA LEU A 235 21.02 -9.80 -10.34
C LEU A 235 21.22 -11.25 -9.88
N PRO A 236 21.87 -11.49 -8.73
CA PRO A 236 22.05 -12.84 -8.21
C PRO A 236 20.72 -13.59 -8.10
N GLY A 237 20.69 -14.78 -8.69
CA GLY A 237 19.51 -15.66 -8.75
C GLY A 237 18.36 -15.14 -9.60
N CYS A 238 18.57 -14.11 -10.43
CA CYS A 238 17.58 -13.59 -11.36
C CYS A 238 18.05 -13.72 -12.82
N ASP A 239 17.11 -13.74 -13.76
CA ASP A 239 17.43 -13.61 -15.19
C ASP A 239 17.75 -12.15 -15.58
N SER A 240 18.05 -11.95 -16.86
CA SER A 240 18.33 -10.62 -17.45
C SER A 240 17.12 -9.67 -17.44
N CYS A 241 15.90 -10.19 -17.24
CA CYS A 241 14.67 -9.42 -17.05
C CYS A 241 14.42 -9.11 -15.56
N GLY A 242 15.22 -9.67 -14.66
CA GLY A 242 15.11 -9.52 -13.22
C GLY A 242 14.04 -10.38 -12.56
N VAL A 243 13.52 -11.39 -13.27
CA VAL A 243 12.68 -12.46 -12.70
C VAL A 243 13.60 -13.37 -11.90
N ARG A 244 13.20 -13.68 -10.66
CA ARG A 244 14.01 -14.50 -9.76
C ARG A 244 13.72 -15.98 -10.05
N HIS A 245 14.74 -16.73 -10.43
CA HIS A 245 14.65 -18.18 -10.71
C HIS A 245 15.32 -19.00 -9.62
N VAL A 246 16.42 -18.50 -9.05
CA VAL A 246 17.11 -19.13 -7.93
C VAL A 246 16.66 -18.44 -6.64
N HIS A 247 15.98 -19.21 -5.81
CA HIS A 247 15.63 -18.82 -4.46
C HIS A 247 16.57 -19.55 -3.51
N ALA A 248 17.26 -18.82 -2.62
CA ALA A 248 18.01 -19.45 -1.55
C ALA A 248 17.08 -20.37 -0.75
N GLU A 249 17.55 -21.58 -0.45
CA GLU A 249 16.81 -22.55 0.35
C GLU A 249 16.27 -21.89 1.61
N SER A 250 15.01 -22.15 1.91
CA SER A 250 14.31 -21.54 3.03
C SER A 250 13.23 -22.48 3.50
N ALA A 251 12.71 -22.24 4.71
CA ALA A 251 11.55 -22.95 5.24
C ALA A 251 10.27 -22.85 4.36
N ARG A 252 10.31 -22.17 3.21
CA ARG A 252 9.22 -22.17 2.21
C ARG A 252 9.32 -23.32 1.21
N PHE A 253 10.47 -23.96 1.08
CA PHE A 253 10.65 -25.13 0.22
C PHE A 253 10.06 -26.38 0.85
N VAL A 254 9.72 -27.33 -0.01
CA VAL A 254 9.34 -28.69 0.38
C VAL A 254 10.60 -29.52 0.25
N THR A 255 11.05 -30.12 1.35
CA THR A 255 12.24 -30.98 1.38
C THR A 255 12.03 -32.22 0.50
N ASP A 256 13.09 -32.87 0.06
CA ASP A 256 12.97 -34.10 -0.74
C ASP A 256 12.26 -35.21 0.04
N GLU A 257 12.55 -35.36 1.34
CA GLU A 257 11.82 -36.29 2.23
C GLU A 257 10.30 -36.06 2.21
N GLN A 258 9.85 -34.81 2.34
CA GLN A 258 8.44 -34.44 2.20
C GLN A 258 7.85 -34.76 0.81
N LYS A 259 8.64 -34.64 -0.28
CA LYS A 259 8.18 -34.99 -1.63
C LYS A 259 7.98 -36.50 -1.75
N ASP A 260 8.90 -37.28 -1.21
CA ASP A 260 8.84 -38.74 -1.25
C ASP A 260 7.69 -39.27 -0.39
N LEU A 261 7.51 -38.71 0.82
CA LEU A 261 6.33 -38.99 1.65
C LEU A 261 5.03 -38.61 0.94
N LEU A 262 4.99 -37.47 0.23
CA LEU A 262 3.81 -37.08 -0.54
C LEU A 262 3.53 -38.09 -1.67
N ARG A 263 4.54 -38.51 -2.42
CA ARG A 263 4.40 -39.54 -3.46
C ARG A 263 3.86 -40.85 -2.88
N ALA A 264 4.41 -41.33 -1.77
CA ALA A 264 3.93 -42.52 -1.07
C ALA A 264 2.45 -42.40 -0.67
N MET A 265 2.05 -41.29 -0.04
CA MET A 265 0.65 -41.05 0.33
C MET A 265 -0.30 -40.98 -0.87
N LEU A 266 0.14 -40.44 -2.00
CA LEU A 266 -0.65 -40.40 -3.23
C LEU A 266 -0.84 -41.80 -3.83
N LEU A 267 0.19 -42.65 -3.80
CA LEU A 267 0.10 -44.05 -4.21
C LEU A 267 -0.86 -44.85 -3.30
N ASP A 268 -0.87 -44.56 -2.00
CA ASP A 268 -1.85 -45.08 -1.02
C ASP A 268 -3.26 -44.50 -1.20
N ARG A 269 -3.48 -43.73 -2.26
CA ARG A 269 -4.76 -43.13 -2.63
C ARG A 269 -5.27 -42.12 -1.59
N VAL A 270 -4.39 -41.51 -0.80
CA VAL A 270 -4.78 -40.44 0.13
C VAL A 270 -5.11 -39.17 -0.67
N PRO A 271 -6.24 -38.47 -0.37
CA PRO A 271 -6.55 -37.22 -1.04
C PRO A 271 -5.44 -36.17 -0.87
N VAL A 272 -5.09 -35.46 -1.94
CA VAL A 272 -4.01 -34.45 -1.98
C VAL A 272 -4.10 -33.45 -0.83
N GLN A 273 -5.30 -32.92 -0.54
CA GLN A 273 -5.47 -31.95 0.55
C GLN A 273 -5.14 -32.55 1.92
N ARG A 274 -5.46 -33.82 2.15
CA ARG A 274 -5.15 -34.52 3.39
C ARG A 274 -3.65 -34.76 3.49
N ALA A 275 -3.03 -35.31 2.44
CA ALA A 275 -1.59 -35.51 2.39
C ALA A 275 -0.81 -34.19 2.56
N ALA A 276 -1.26 -33.12 1.90
CA ALA A 276 -0.67 -31.79 2.04
C ALA A 276 -0.70 -31.28 3.48
N ARG A 277 -1.84 -31.42 4.17
CA ARG A 277 -1.97 -31.05 5.59
C ARG A 277 -1.09 -31.92 6.48
N GLU A 278 -1.10 -33.24 6.28
CA GLU A 278 -0.31 -34.20 7.04
C GLU A 278 1.20 -34.06 6.84
N LEU A 279 1.64 -33.41 5.77
CA LEU A 279 3.05 -33.19 5.47
C LEU A 279 3.47 -31.72 5.64
N ALA A 280 2.59 -30.86 6.16
CA ALA A 280 2.81 -29.41 6.24
C ALA A 280 3.23 -28.79 4.88
N ILE A 281 2.59 -29.23 3.81
CA ILE A 281 2.73 -28.74 2.44
C ILE A 281 1.57 -27.79 2.12
N GLY A 282 1.88 -26.61 1.57
CA GLY A 282 0.85 -25.69 1.07
C GLY A 282 0.04 -26.32 -0.06
N ALA A 283 -1.29 -26.14 -0.05
CA ALA A 283 -2.20 -26.82 -0.96
C ALA A 283 -1.80 -26.67 -2.45
N SER A 284 -1.55 -25.44 -2.92
CA SER A 284 -1.16 -25.19 -4.31
C SER A 284 0.14 -25.88 -4.70
N THR A 285 1.11 -25.96 -3.77
CA THR A 285 2.37 -26.67 -4.00
C THR A 285 2.14 -28.17 -4.07
N ALA A 286 1.30 -28.74 -3.21
CA ALA A 286 0.99 -30.17 -3.22
C ALA A 286 0.28 -30.59 -4.52
N TYR A 287 -0.64 -29.78 -5.04
CA TYR A 287 -1.27 -30.04 -6.34
C TYR A 287 -0.27 -30.01 -7.50
N ARG A 288 0.67 -29.05 -7.51
CA ARG A 288 1.73 -28.99 -8.52
C ARG A 288 2.64 -30.21 -8.47
N LEU A 289 3.01 -30.66 -7.26
CA LEU A 289 3.82 -31.87 -7.07
C LEU A 289 3.07 -33.13 -7.50
N ARG A 290 1.76 -33.23 -7.22
CA ARG A 290 0.91 -34.31 -7.74
C ARG A 290 0.93 -34.33 -9.27
N ASP A 291 0.76 -33.18 -9.92
CA ASP A 291 0.69 -33.11 -11.38
C ASP A 291 2.01 -33.49 -12.04
N ALA A 292 3.13 -33.06 -11.47
CA ALA A 292 4.45 -33.49 -11.90
C ALA A 292 4.63 -35.01 -11.73
N PHE A 293 4.26 -35.56 -10.58
CA PHE A 293 4.35 -37.01 -10.33
C PHE A 293 3.40 -37.84 -11.23
N ALA A 294 2.22 -37.32 -11.53
CA ALA A 294 1.29 -37.96 -12.46
C ALA A 294 1.86 -37.99 -13.89
N ALA A 295 2.55 -36.92 -14.31
CA ALA A 295 3.24 -36.88 -15.60
C ALA A 295 4.44 -37.84 -15.65
N GLU A 296 5.21 -37.95 -14.57
CA GLU A 296 6.29 -38.94 -14.43
C GLU A 296 5.75 -40.37 -14.60
N LEU A 297 4.70 -40.74 -13.85
CA LEU A 297 4.06 -42.06 -13.97
C LEU A 297 3.50 -42.31 -15.38
N ALA A 298 2.91 -41.30 -16.01
CA ALA A 298 2.38 -41.42 -17.38
C ALA A 298 3.50 -41.72 -18.39
N GLY A 299 4.68 -41.13 -18.21
CA GLY A 299 5.88 -41.45 -19.00
C GLY A 299 6.35 -42.90 -18.83
N GLU A 300 6.11 -43.49 -17.66
CA GLU A 300 6.38 -44.91 -17.35
C GLU A 300 5.24 -45.85 -17.78
N GLY A 301 4.20 -45.35 -18.46
CA GLY A 301 3.02 -46.14 -18.85
C GLY A 301 2.08 -46.47 -17.68
N ARG A 302 2.23 -45.79 -16.54
CA ARG A 302 1.42 -45.99 -15.33
C ARG A 302 0.50 -44.78 -15.10
N ALA A 303 -0.61 -44.99 -14.41
CA ALA A 303 -1.50 -43.91 -14.01
C ALA A 303 -1.49 -43.73 -12.48
N LEU A 304 -1.53 -42.48 -12.03
CA LEU A 304 -1.73 -42.19 -10.60
C LEU A 304 -3.13 -42.67 -10.17
N PRO A 305 -3.26 -43.52 -9.13
CA PRO A 305 -4.55 -44.06 -8.74
C PRO A 305 -5.48 -42.96 -8.21
N PRO A 306 -6.80 -43.05 -8.46
CA PRO A 306 -7.75 -42.08 -7.96
C PRO A 306 -7.82 -42.11 -6.42
N PRO A 307 -7.99 -40.95 -5.76
CA PRO A 307 -7.99 -40.88 -4.30
C PRO A 307 -9.23 -41.55 -3.70
N ARG A 308 -9.04 -42.27 -2.59
CA ARG A 308 -10.12 -42.77 -1.74
C ARG A 308 -10.70 -41.62 -0.94
N ARG A 309 -11.90 -41.17 -1.31
CA ARG A 309 -12.62 -40.11 -0.59
C ARG A 309 -13.44 -40.76 0.53
N PRO A 310 -13.12 -40.53 1.81
CA PRO A 310 -14.02 -40.95 2.88
C PRO A 310 -15.38 -40.26 2.68
N GLY A 311 -16.47 -41.00 2.88
CA GLY A 311 -17.83 -40.47 2.75
C GLY A 311 -18.10 -39.27 3.68
N ARG A 312 -19.22 -38.57 3.46
CA ARG A 312 -19.59 -37.38 4.23
C ARG A 312 -19.80 -37.75 5.71
N VAL A 313 -18.82 -37.48 6.56
CA VAL A 313 -18.94 -37.69 8.01
C VAL A 313 -19.82 -36.59 8.60
N ARG A 314 -20.90 -36.95 9.33
CA ARG A 314 -21.84 -36.00 9.96
C ARG A 314 -21.23 -35.21 11.12
N HIS A 315 -20.18 -35.75 11.74
CA HIS A 315 -19.47 -35.10 12.83
C HIS A 315 -18.04 -34.79 12.40
N ALA A 316 -17.61 -33.54 12.60
CA ALA A 316 -16.21 -33.19 12.42
C ALA A 316 -15.40 -34.01 13.44
N PRO A 317 -14.41 -34.82 13.01
CA PRO A 317 -13.53 -35.50 13.96
C PRO A 317 -12.88 -34.43 14.85
N MET A 318 -12.75 -34.73 16.15
CA MET A 318 -11.96 -33.91 17.07
C MET A 318 -10.62 -33.61 16.39
N ARG A 319 -10.38 -32.33 16.06
CA ARG A 319 -9.08 -31.93 15.53
C ARG A 319 -8.07 -32.19 16.64
N ASN A 320 -7.11 -33.07 16.38
CA ASN A 320 -5.92 -33.17 17.22
C ASN A 320 -5.32 -31.76 17.30
N SER A 321 -5.37 -31.11 18.48
CA SER A 321 -4.92 -29.71 18.59
C SER A 321 -3.41 -29.57 18.31
N CYS A 322 -2.67 -30.68 18.40
CA CYS A 322 -1.22 -30.71 18.28
C CYS A 322 -0.73 -31.06 16.87
N TRP A 323 -1.60 -31.44 15.94
CA TRP A 323 -1.22 -31.75 14.55
C TRP A 323 -2.41 -31.75 13.58
N PRO A 324 -2.26 -31.21 12.36
CA PRO A 324 -1.10 -30.52 11.77
C PRO A 324 -1.05 -29.00 12.05
N PRO A 325 0.06 -28.31 11.71
CA PRO A 325 0.15 -26.84 11.71
C PRO A 325 -1.06 -26.18 11.04
N ALA A 326 -1.69 -25.22 11.71
CA ALA A 326 -2.97 -24.64 11.30
C ALA A 326 -2.82 -23.40 10.41
N SER A 327 -1.78 -22.59 10.65
CA SER A 327 -1.54 -21.32 9.96
C SER A 327 -0.31 -21.37 9.03
N PRO A 328 -0.22 -20.49 8.00
CA PRO A 328 0.99 -20.37 7.18
C PRO A 328 2.25 -20.08 8.02
N GLN A 329 2.11 -19.34 9.12
CA GLN A 329 3.20 -19.04 10.03
C GLN A 329 3.70 -20.29 10.75
N GLU A 330 2.77 -21.13 11.24
CA GLU A 330 3.10 -22.41 11.86
C GLU A 330 3.70 -23.40 10.86
N ILE A 331 3.19 -23.46 9.63
CA ILE A 331 3.78 -24.29 8.57
C ILE A 331 5.25 -23.90 8.35
N TYR A 332 5.55 -22.59 8.28
CA TYR A 332 6.94 -22.13 8.15
C TYR A 332 7.77 -22.34 9.41
N ALA A 333 7.16 -22.38 10.60
CA ALA A 333 7.84 -22.71 11.84
C ALA A 333 8.22 -24.19 11.87
N PHE A 334 7.29 -25.08 11.55
CA PHE A 334 7.54 -26.51 11.43
C PHE A 334 8.64 -26.81 10.40
N ARG A 335 8.60 -26.17 9.22
CA ARG A 335 9.62 -26.38 8.19
C ARG A 335 11.01 -25.84 8.55
N ARG A 336 11.14 -24.98 9.56
CA ARG A 336 12.47 -24.62 10.08
C ARG A 336 13.09 -25.79 10.84
N LEU A 337 12.28 -26.60 11.53
CA LEU A 337 12.73 -27.81 12.21
C LEU A 337 13.28 -28.82 11.20
N LEU A 338 12.65 -28.95 10.02
CA LEU A 338 13.14 -29.80 8.94
C LEU A 338 14.55 -29.43 8.42
N GLY A 339 15.10 -28.28 8.82
CA GLY A 339 16.49 -27.91 8.51
C GLY A 339 17.52 -28.59 9.41
N CYS A 340 17.12 -29.12 10.56
CA CYS A 340 18.04 -29.74 11.53
C CYS A 340 17.64 -31.17 11.96
N MET A 341 16.42 -31.62 11.66
CA MET A 341 15.89 -32.93 12.05
C MET A 341 15.04 -33.51 10.92
N GLY A 342 14.94 -34.85 10.86
CA GLY A 342 14.10 -35.55 9.88
C GLY A 342 12.61 -35.31 10.11
N PHE A 343 11.76 -35.62 9.13
CA PHE A 343 10.32 -35.31 9.20
C PHE A 343 9.62 -35.94 10.42
N ALA A 344 9.92 -37.21 10.72
CA ALA A 344 9.31 -37.91 11.84
C ALA A 344 9.70 -37.30 13.20
N GLU A 345 10.99 -36.97 13.36
CA GLU A 345 11.53 -36.33 14.56
C GLU A 345 10.97 -34.91 14.73
N ALA A 346 10.93 -34.12 13.64
CA ALA A 346 10.33 -32.80 13.63
C ALA A 346 8.85 -32.83 14.01
N LYS A 347 8.11 -33.83 13.54
CA LYS A 347 6.70 -34.02 13.87
C LYS A 347 6.51 -34.34 15.35
N ALA A 348 7.34 -35.22 15.92
CA ALA A 348 7.31 -35.53 17.35
C ALA A 348 7.63 -34.29 18.19
N HIS A 349 8.74 -33.61 17.88
CA HIS A 349 9.14 -32.36 18.55
C HIS A 349 8.04 -31.30 18.51
N TRP A 350 7.40 -31.11 17.35
CA TRP A 350 6.29 -30.17 17.21
C TRP A 350 5.09 -30.55 18.09
N GLN A 351 4.69 -31.82 18.08
CA GLN A 351 3.58 -32.30 18.89
C GLN A 351 3.86 -32.13 20.38
N ASP A 352 5.07 -32.44 20.84
CA ASP A 352 5.46 -32.31 22.24
C ASP A 352 5.53 -30.86 22.68
N THR A 353 6.09 -29.97 21.85
CA THR A 353 6.07 -28.52 22.10
C THR A 353 4.64 -28.00 22.24
N ARG A 354 3.72 -28.44 21.38
CA ARG A 354 2.30 -28.02 21.43
C ARG A 354 1.55 -28.59 22.62
N ARG A 355 1.86 -29.82 23.03
CA ARG A 355 1.31 -30.41 24.27
C ARG A 355 1.79 -29.64 25.49
N GLU A 356 3.07 -29.27 25.52
CA GLU A 356 3.67 -28.49 26.60
C GLU A 356 3.06 -27.09 26.70
N GLU A 357 2.98 -26.37 25.57
CA GLU A 357 2.31 -25.06 25.51
C GLU A 357 0.85 -25.15 25.99
N ALA A 358 0.12 -26.19 25.58
CA ALA A 358 -1.25 -26.41 26.02
C ALA A 358 -1.34 -26.74 27.51
N ARG A 359 -0.36 -27.47 28.07
CA ARG A 359 -0.26 -27.75 29.51
C ARG A 359 0.00 -26.47 30.30
N ILE A 360 1.00 -25.69 29.91
CA ILE A 360 1.33 -24.39 30.51
C ILE A 360 0.14 -23.44 30.44
N ALA A 361 -0.55 -23.36 29.29
CA ALA A 361 -1.74 -22.52 29.14
C ALA A 361 -2.88 -22.96 30.07
N ARG A 362 -3.08 -24.27 30.26
CA ARG A 362 -4.06 -24.80 31.21
C ARG A 362 -3.69 -24.50 32.66
N GLU A 363 -2.42 -24.64 33.02
CA GLU A 363 -1.90 -24.31 34.35
C GLU A 363 -2.01 -22.81 34.65
N ALA A 364 -1.66 -21.96 33.68
CA ALA A 364 -1.83 -20.52 33.75
C ALA A 364 -3.31 -20.12 33.88
N ALA A 365 -4.20 -20.75 33.09
CA ALA A 365 -5.64 -20.51 33.19
C ALA A 365 -6.22 -20.99 34.54
N ALA A 366 -5.68 -22.06 35.12
CA ALA A 366 -6.10 -22.57 36.43
C ALA A 366 -5.61 -21.68 37.59
N THR A 367 -4.46 -21.03 37.44
CA THR A 367 -3.88 -20.12 38.45
C THR A 367 -4.34 -18.66 38.30
N HIS A 368 -4.84 -18.28 37.12
CA HIS A 368 -5.33 -16.92 36.87
C HIS A 368 -6.66 -16.65 37.58
N LYS A 369 -6.64 -15.72 38.55
CA LYS A 369 -7.85 -15.18 39.17
C LYS A 369 -8.43 -14.09 38.26
N LEU A 370 -9.67 -14.27 37.81
CA LEU A 370 -10.40 -13.29 37.00
C LEU A 370 -10.49 -11.94 37.74
N THR A 371 -10.20 -10.85 37.04
CA THR A 371 -10.41 -9.49 37.54
C THR A 371 -11.90 -9.16 37.66
N PHE A 372 -12.26 -8.11 38.40
CA PHE A 372 -13.66 -7.73 38.62
C PHE A 372 -14.40 -7.41 37.31
N GLU A 373 -13.76 -6.71 36.37
CA GLU A 373 -14.36 -6.41 35.06
C GLU A 373 -14.57 -7.67 34.21
N GLU A 374 -13.64 -8.62 34.24
CA GLU A 374 -13.77 -9.90 33.54
C GLU A 374 -14.87 -10.79 34.15
N GLN A 375 -15.03 -10.76 35.47
CA GLN A 375 -16.14 -11.44 36.15
C GLN A 375 -17.48 -10.85 35.73
N LEU A 376 -17.59 -9.52 35.68
CA LEU A 376 -18.78 -8.81 35.19
C LEU A 376 -19.11 -9.16 33.74
N ALA A 377 -18.10 -9.22 32.87
CA ALA A 377 -18.26 -9.63 31.48
C ALA A 377 -18.77 -11.08 31.34
N LYS A 378 -18.28 -11.99 32.17
CA LYS A 378 -18.74 -13.39 32.20
C LYS A 378 -20.14 -13.58 32.77
N VAL A 379 -20.56 -12.71 33.69
CA VAL A 379 -21.95 -12.66 34.16
C VAL A 379 -22.85 -12.12 33.04
N ALA A 380 -22.42 -11.08 32.32
CA ALA A 380 -23.17 -10.52 31.21
C ALA A 380 -23.31 -11.50 30.02
N SER A 381 -22.30 -12.35 29.77
CA SER A 381 -22.38 -13.42 28.76
C SER A 381 -23.17 -14.65 29.22
N GLY A 382 -23.57 -14.72 30.49
CA GLY A 382 -24.32 -15.84 31.07
C GLY A 382 -23.46 -17.05 31.45
N GLU A 383 -22.13 -16.97 31.35
CA GLU A 383 -21.21 -18.03 31.77
C GLU A 383 -21.12 -18.17 33.30
N LEU A 384 -21.32 -17.08 34.04
CA LEU A 384 -21.37 -17.06 35.51
C LEU A 384 -22.74 -16.59 35.98
N ARG A 385 -23.37 -17.33 36.90
CA ARG A 385 -24.63 -16.92 37.54
C ARG A 385 -24.34 -16.22 38.86
N ILE A 386 -24.98 -15.07 39.09
CA ILE A 386 -24.96 -14.42 40.40
C ILE A 386 -25.77 -15.30 41.36
N THR A 387 -25.11 -16.00 42.27
CA THR A 387 -25.76 -16.65 43.40
C THR A 387 -26.10 -15.60 44.45
N ARG A 388 -27.31 -15.67 45.04
CA ARG A 388 -27.66 -14.81 46.19
C ARG A 388 -26.70 -15.15 47.33
N GLY A 389 -25.92 -14.15 47.76
CA GLY A 389 -24.96 -14.29 48.85
C GLY A 389 -25.65 -14.76 50.13
N PHE A 390 -24.96 -15.60 50.89
CA PHE A 390 -25.37 -16.08 52.20
C PHE A 390 -25.73 -14.88 53.09
N VAL A 391 -26.97 -14.82 53.59
CA VAL A 391 -27.43 -13.71 54.44
C VAL A 391 -26.61 -13.71 55.73
N ARG A 392 -25.82 -12.66 55.93
CA ARG A 392 -25.07 -12.43 57.17
C ARG A 392 -25.99 -11.68 58.14
N ASN A 393 -26.81 -12.43 58.87
CA ASN A 393 -27.83 -11.92 59.82
C ASN A 393 -27.31 -10.94 60.89
N HIS A 394 -26.00 -10.77 61.05
CA HIS A 394 -25.39 -9.85 62.02
C HIS A 394 -25.20 -8.40 61.52
N LEU A 395 -25.61 -8.09 60.27
CA LEU A 395 -25.47 -6.76 59.68
C LEU A 395 -26.79 -6.02 59.47
N GLU A 396 -27.92 -6.56 59.93
CA GLU A 396 -29.19 -5.81 59.85
C GLU A 396 -29.32 -4.82 61.02
N PRO A 397 -29.51 -3.52 60.75
CA PRO A 397 -29.81 -2.54 61.78
C PRO A 397 -31.22 -2.78 62.33
N ARG A 398 -31.32 -3.12 63.62
CA ARG A 398 -32.60 -3.23 64.33
C ARG A 398 -33.18 -1.83 64.54
N LEU A 399 -34.14 -1.44 63.70
CA LEU A 399 -34.96 -0.25 63.95
C LEU A 399 -36.03 -0.60 65.00
N PRO A 400 -36.21 0.22 66.06
CA PRO A 400 -37.21 -0.04 67.09
C PRO A 400 -38.62 0.20 66.53
N ALA A 401 -39.51 -0.77 66.76
CA ALA A 401 -40.91 -0.71 66.33
C ALA A 401 -41.63 0.47 67.00
N GLN A 402 -42.11 1.42 66.19
CA GLN A 402 -43.08 2.40 66.64
C GLN A 402 -44.46 1.73 66.71
N ALA A 403 -45.06 1.80 67.90
CA ALA A 403 -46.41 1.39 68.19
C ALA A 403 -47.41 2.17 67.31
N VAL A 404 -48.32 1.44 66.68
CA VAL A 404 -49.54 2.00 66.10
C VAL A 404 -50.68 1.54 66.98
N ASP A 405 -51.15 2.43 67.86
CA ASP A 405 -52.48 2.35 68.46
C ASP A 405 -53.40 3.31 67.68
N ALA A 406 -54.59 2.78 67.37
CA ALA A 406 -55.77 3.36 66.71
C ALA A 406 -55.73 3.52 65.18
#